data_AF-A0A950SVM2-F1
#
_entry.id   AF-A0A950SVM2-F1
#
_cell.length_a   1.000
_cell.length_b   1.000
_cell.length_c   1.000
_cell.angle_alpha   90.00
_cell.angle_beta   90.00
_cell.angle_gamma   90.00
#
_symmetry.space_group_name_H-M   'P 1'
#
loop_
_entity.id
_entity.type
_entity.pdbx_description
1 polymer ?
#
loop_
_entity_poly.entity_id
_entity_poly.type
_entity_poly.pdbx_seq_one_letter_code
_entity_poly.pdbx_strand_id
1 'polypeptide(L)'
;MIALSITTIPQYTGAGTVVGALAVYQNGVAISGATFLIEDDQSDFTISGGNLAVGGALSVPGYYNVKVDAVASGVIIDTAEFTINVVAVSPDGTTITGGKGSVLSPQGSWTFGTQSTATPGNWAILLNGVATGNTGSVIEIAHGGNVYYKGISGTWYQFVPNYVTGVWIKGSAP
;
A
#
# COMPACT_ATOMS: atom_id res chain seq x y z
N MET A 1 -7.80 -25.17 7.86
CA MET A 1 -7.42 -24.20 6.82
C MET A 1 -7.22 -22.84 7.45
N ILE A 2 -6.01 -22.30 7.35
CA ILE A 2 -5.70 -20.91 7.68
C ILE A 2 -6.07 -20.02 6.49
N ALA A 3 -6.67 -18.87 6.74
CA ALA A 3 -7.01 -17.88 5.74
C ALA A 3 -6.39 -16.51 6.11
N LEU A 4 -6.07 -15.72 5.08
CA LEU A 4 -5.55 -14.36 5.18
C LEU A 4 -6.40 -13.42 4.30
N SER A 5 -6.77 -12.26 4.83
CA SER A 5 -7.71 -11.34 4.16
C SER A 5 -7.12 -10.55 2.97
N ILE A 6 -5.81 -10.30 2.95
CA ILE A 6 -5.13 -9.46 1.95
C ILE A 6 -3.76 -10.07 1.66
N THR A 7 -3.36 -10.07 0.39
CA THR A 7 -2.09 -10.64 -0.08
C THR A 7 -1.30 -9.67 -0.98
N THR A 8 -1.65 -8.38 -1.02
CA THR A 8 -0.93 -7.38 -1.81
C THR A 8 -0.77 -6.10 -1.02
N ILE A 9 0.47 -5.59 -0.92
CA ILE A 9 0.81 -4.38 -0.17
C ILE A 9 1.87 -3.54 -0.92
N PRO A 10 1.94 -2.22 -0.68
CA PRO A 10 2.98 -1.37 -1.26
C PRO A 10 4.38 -1.69 -0.74
N GLN A 11 5.39 -1.53 -1.58
CA GLN A 11 6.79 -1.37 -1.14
C GLN A 11 6.89 -0.19 -0.17
N TYR A 12 7.83 -0.27 0.78
CA TYR A 12 7.99 0.71 1.87
C TYR A 12 6.81 0.81 2.84
N THR A 13 5.90 -0.18 2.86
CA THR A 13 4.92 -0.31 3.94
C THR A 13 5.65 -0.36 5.28
N GLY A 14 5.27 0.50 6.22
CA GLY A 14 5.95 0.63 7.51
C GLY A 14 5.77 -0.60 8.41
N ALA A 15 6.78 -0.88 9.23
CA ALA A 15 6.72 -1.96 10.22
C ALA A 15 5.52 -1.77 11.19
N GLY A 16 4.91 -2.88 11.57
CA GLY A 16 3.68 -2.91 12.38
C GLY A 16 2.40 -2.72 11.57
N THR A 17 2.47 -2.36 10.29
CA THR A 17 1.28 -2.30 9.43
C THR A 17 0.67 -3.68 9.28
N VAL A 18 -0.62 -3.81 9.59
CA VAL A 18 -1.37 -5.05 9.40
C VAL A 18 -1.53 -5.32 7.91
N VAL A 19 -1.02 -6.48 7.47
CA VAL A 19 -1.24 -7.01 6.13
C VAL A 19 -2.66 -7.57 6.06
N GLY A 20 -3.03 -8.45 6.99
CA GLY A 20 -4.37 -9.02 7.03
C GLY A 20 -4.63 -9.84 8.29
N ALA A 21 -5.91 -10.11 8.55
CA ALA A 21 -6.33 -10.94 9.67
C ALA A 21 -6.11 -12.42 9.36
N LEU A 22 -5.60 -13.17 10.33
CA LEU A 22 -5.46 -14.62 10.26
C LEU A 22 -6.64 -15.28 10.96
N ALA A 23 -7.18 -16.32 10.34
CA ALA A 23 -8.20 -17.17 10.94
C ALA A 23 -7.94 -18.62 10.56
N VAL A 24 -8.14 -19.54 11.50
CA VAL A 24 -8.05 -20.98 11.26
C VAL A 24 -9.42 -21.64 11.41
N TYR A 25 -9.74 -22.50 10.45
CA TYR A 25 -11.00 -23.23 10.40
C TYR A 25 -10.78 -24.74 10.39
N GLN A 26 -11.61 -25.48 11.12
CA GLN A 26 -11.69 -26.94 11.05
C GLN A 26 -13.11 -27.32 10.64
N ASN A 27 -13.26 -28.07 9.55
CA ASN A 27 -14.56 -28.45 8.99
C ASN A 27 -15.53 -27.26 8.80
N GLY A 28 -14.98 -26.11 8.40
CA GLY A 28 -15.74 -24.87 8.17
C GLY A 28 -16.06 -24.05 9.42
N VAL A 29 -15.67 -24.49 10.61
CA VAL A 29 -15.88 -23.76 11.87
C VAL A 29 -14.59 -23.09 12.32
N ALA A 30 -14.67 -21.81 12.69
CA ALA A 30 -13.52 -21.06 13.20
C ALA A 30 -13.06 -21.63 14.55
N ILE A 31 -11.77 -21.86 14.69
CA ILE A 31 -11.16 -22.33 15.93
C ILE A 31 -10.76 -21.11 16.78
N SER A 32 -11.43 -20.95 17.92
CA SER A 32 -11.10 -19.91 18.89
C SER A 32 -9.91 -20.31 19.76
N GLY A 33 -9.09 -19.34 20.16
CA GLY A 33 -7.96 -19.55 21.06
C GLY A 33 -6.72 -20.17 20.41
N ALA A 34 -6.72 -20.32 19.07
CA ALA A 34 -5.49 -20.62 18.35
C ALA A 34 -4.56 -19.40 18.33
N THR A 35 -3.26 -19.64 18.47
CA THR A 35 -2.21 -18.66 18.22
C THR A 35 -1.57 -18.95 16.87
N PHE A 36 -0.97 -17.93 16.25
CA PHE A 36 -0.24 -18.09 15.01
C PHE A 36 1.25 -17.91 15.23
N LEU A 37 2.04 -18.77 14.61
CA LEU A 37 3.50 -18.65 14.53
C LEU A 37 3.88 -18.44 13.07
N ILE A 38 4.95 -17.69 12.85
CA ILE A 38 5.49 -17.42 11.52
C ILE A 38 6.88 -18.04 11.42
N GLU A 39 7.14 -18.74 10.33
CA GLU A 39 8.47 -19.09 9.90
C GLU A 39 8.89 -18.07 8.84
N ASP A 40 9.61 -17.04 9.26
CA ASP A 40 10.19 -16.02 8.37
C ASP A 40 11.64 -15.76 8.74
N ASP A 41 12.55 -16.27 7.91
CA ASP A 41 13.99 -16.17 8.12
C ASP A 41 14.50 -14.73 7.90
N GLN A 42 13.75 -13.88 7.18
CA GLN A 42 14.16 -12.50 6.89
C GLN A 42 13.58 -11.47 7.88
N SER A 43 12.66 -11.87 8.75
CA SER A 43 11.94 -10.96 9.67
C SER A 43 11.20 -9.81 8.95
N ASP A 44 10.82 -10.02 7.70
CA ASP A 44 10.05 -9.10 6.87
C ASP A 44 8.58 -9.03 7.34
N PHE A 45 8.09 -10.10 7.97
CA PHE A 45 6.75 -10.25 8.50
C PHE A 45 6.74 -10.71 9.95
N THR A 46 5.63 -10.47 10.64
CA THR A 46 5.44 -10.83 12.05
C THR A 46 3.97 -11.11 12.35
N ILE A 47 3.70 -11.71 13.51
CA ILE A 47 2.36 -11.91 14.03
C ILE A 47 2.07 -10.85 15.10
N SER A 48 1.00 -10.08 14.89
CA SER A 48 0.55 -9.05 15.85
C SER A 48 -0.94 -9.16 16.10
N GLY A 49 -1.32 -9.57 17.31
CA GLY A 49 -2.72 -9.63 17.74
C GLY A 49 -3.61 -10.52 16.88
N GLY A 50 -3.08 -11.63 16.35
CA GLY A 50 -3.80 -12.52 15.43
C GLY A 50 -3.82 -12.06 13.96
N ASN A 51 -3.06 -11.02 13.62
CA ASN A 51 -2.89 -10.55 12.25
C ASN A 51 -1.47 -10.86 11.76
N LEU A 52 -1.35 -11.06 10.45
CA LEU A 52 -0.08 -10.91 9.77
C LEU A 52 0.22 -9.41 9.65
N ALA A 53 1.41 -9.00 10.07
CA ALA A 53 1.88 -7.63 9.97
C ALA A 53 3.28 -7.57 9.35
N VAL A 54 3.66 -6.39 8.85
CA VAL A 54 5.01 -6.13 8.38
C VAL A 54 5.97 -6.09 9.58
N GLY A 55 6.99 -6.95 9.59
CA GLY A 55 8.01 -7.04 10.63
C GLY A 55 9.21 -6.12 10.38
N GLY A 56 9.56 -5.90 9.11
CA GLY A 56 10.74 -5.16 8.68
C GLY A 56 10.49 -4.27 7.46
N ALA A 57 11.47 -3.47 7.07
CA ALA A 57 11.32 -2.57 5.92
C ALA A 57 11.31 -3.35 4.59
N LEU A 58 10.15 -3.43 3.93
CA LEU A 58 9.98 -4.05 2.61
C LEU A 58 10.53 -3.16 1.50
N SER A 59 11.85 -3.13 1.36
CA SER A 59 12.57 -2.25 0.43
C SER A 59 12.71 -2.81 -0.98
N VAL A 60 12.37 -4.08 -1.20
CA VAL A 60 12.43 -4.75 -2.51
C VAL A 60 11.01 -5.16 -2.92
N PRO A 61 10.54 -4.81 -4.14
CA PRO A 61 9.26 -5.31 -4.61
C PRO A 61 9.39 -6.76 -5.08
N GLY A 62 8.30 -7.52 -4.98
CA GLY A 62 8.28 -8.92 -5.40
C GLY A 62 7.33 -9.77 -4.58
N TYR A 63 7.43 -11.08 -4.77
CA TYR A 63 6.64 -12.06 -4.04
C TYR A 63 7.41 -12.57 -2.82
N TYR A 64 6.78 -12.49 -1.67
CA TYR A 64 7.30 -12.99 -0.40
C TYR A 64 6.44 -14.18 0.02
N ASN A 65 7.07 -15.33 0.24
CA ASN A 65 6.39 -16.51 0.76
C ASN A 65 6.45 -16.48 2.28
N VAL A 66 5.29 -16.55 2.91
CA VAL A 66 5.13 -16.48 4.35
C VAL A 66 4.46 -17.76 4.82
N LYS A 67 5.19 -18.55 5.60
CA LYS A 67 4.65 -19.76 6.20
C LYS A 67 4.14 -19.45 7.60
N VAL A 68 2.90 -19.88 7.87
CA VAL A 68 2.20 -19.66 9.12
C VAL A 68 1.69 -20.99 9.66
N ASP A 69 1.97 -21.24 10.94
CA ASP A 69 1.40 -22.35 11.68
C ASP A 69 0.31 -21.85 12.61
N ALA A 70 -0.84 -22.53 12.61
CA ALA A 70 -1.86 -22.37 13.63
C ALA A 70 -1.59 -23.37 14.76
N VAL A 71 -1.48 -22.86 15.98
CA VAL A 71 -1.19 -23.65 17.18
C VAL A 71 -2.35 -23.56 18.15
N ALA A 72 -2.87 -24.70 18.59
CA ALA A 72 -3.85 -24.78 19.66
C ALA A 72 -3.38 -25.79 20.71
N SER A 73 -3.47 -25.41 21.99
CA SER A 73 -3.04 -26.26 23.12
C SER A 73 -1.60 -26.78 22.99
N GLY A 74 -0.71 -25.97 22.40
CA GLY A 74 0.71 -26.32 22.19
C GLY A 74 1.01 -27.24 21.01
N VAL A 75 0.01 -27.55 20.17
CA VAL A 75 0.16 -28.42 19.00
C VAL A 75 -0.18 -27.65 17.73
N ILE A 76 0.62 -27.83 16.67
CA ILE A 76 0.30 -27.33 15.33
C ILE A 76 -0.92 -28.09 14.82
N ILE A 77 -2.01 -27.36 14.61
CA ILE A 77 -3.28 -27.91 14.11
C ILE A 77 -3.47 -27.66 12.61
N ASP A 78 -2.69 -26.74 12.03
CA ASP A 78 -2.68 -26.43 10.61
C ASP A 78 -1.43 -25.65 10.22
N THR A 79 -1.04 -25.73 8.96
CA THR A 79 0.08 -24.98 8.36
C THR A 79 -0.37 -24.45 7.01
N ALA A 80 -0.08 -23.19 6.72
CA ALA A 80 -0.37 -22.57 5.43
C ALA A 80 0.80 -21.71 4.95
N GLU A 81 0.96 -21.65 3.63
CA GLU A 81 1.85 -20.71 2.96
C GLU A 81 1.02 -19.66 2.23
N PHE A 82 1.36 -18.40 2.46
CA PHE A 82 0.78 -17.25 1.76
C PHE A 82 1.84 -16.60 0.89
N THR A 83 1.47 -16.22 -0.32
CA THR A 83 2.29 -15.36 -1.14
C THR A 83 1.82 -13.92 -0.99
N ILE A 84 2.67 -13.06 -0.43
CA ILE A 84 2.43 -11.62 -0.33
C ILE A 84 3.11 -10.94 -1.52
N ASN A 85 2.32 -10.24 -2.33
CA ASN A 85 2.81 -9.43 -3.44
C ASN A 85 3.12 -8.01 -2.95
N VAL A 86 4.41 -7.69 -2.87
CA VAL A 86 4.90 -6.34 -2.59
C VAL A 86 5.05 -5.58 -3.91
N VAL A 87 4.16 -4.62 -4.15
CA VAL A 87 4.15 -3.85 -5.40
C VAL A 87 5.10 -2.66 -5.32
N ALA A 88 5.89 -2.45 -6.37
CA ALA A 88 6.82 -1.33 -6.43
C ALA A 88 6.09 0.01 -6.32
N VAL A 89 6.62 0.92 -5.51
CA VAL A 89 6.16 2.32 -5.41
C VAL A 89 7.38 3.23 -5.27
N SER A 90 7.23 4.52 -5.55
CA SER A 90 8.28 5.48 -5.21
C SER A 90 8.38 5.63 -3.69
N PRO A 91 9.59 5.85 -3.13
CA PRO A 91 9.75 6.11 -1.70
C PRO A 91 8.93 7.30 -1.23
N ASP A 92 8.50 7.27 0.03
CA ASP A 92 7.88 8.43 0.68
C ASP A 92 8.81 9.66 0.65
N GLY A 93 8.24 10.83 0.43
CA GLY A 93 8.93 12.10 0.17
C GLY A 93 9.36 12.31 -1.29
N THR A 94 9.18 11.30 -2.17
CA THR A 94 9.49 11.46 -3.60
C THR A 94 8.54 12.47 -4.22
N THR A 95 9.11 13.53 -4.78
CA THR A 95 8.36 14.66 -5.32
C THR A 95 8.77 14.96 -6.76
N ILE A 96 7.79 15.26 -7.62
CA ILE A 96 8.01 15.82 -8.96
C ILE A 96 7.37 17.20 -9.07
N THR A 97 8.04 18.12 -9.76
CA THR A 97 7.63 19.52 -9.92
C THR A 97 7.98 20.04 -11.32
N GLY A 98 7.47 21.23 -11.68
CA GLY A 98 7.87 21.89 -12.93
C GLY A 98 7.34 21.21 -14.20
N GLY A 99 6.28 20.42 -14.09
CA GLY A 99 5.63 19.78 -15.24
C GLY A 99 6.40 18.61 -15.84
N LYS A 100 7.36 18.02 -15.11
CA LYS A 100 8.20 16.92 -15.60
C LYS A 100 8.37 15.85 -14.52
N GLY A 101 8.79 14.65 -14.95
CA GLY A 101 9.08 13.52 -14.08
C GLY A 101 7.91 12.53 -13.95
N SER A 102 8.16 11.47 -13.20
CA SER A 102 7.18 10.42 -12.88
C SER A 102 7.41 9.90 -11.46
N VAL A 103 6.33 9.58 -10.76
CA VAL A 103 6.36 8.83 -9.51
C VAL A 103 5.43 7.63 -9.61
N LEU A 104 5.69 6.59 -8.83
CA LEU A 104 4.91 5.35 -8.83
C LEU A 104 4.16 5.21 -7.50
N SER A 105 2.90 4.83 -7.59
CA SER A 105 2.04 4.46 -6.45
C SER A 105 1.46 3.07 -6.69
N PRO A 106 0.77 2.47 -5.70
CA PRO A 106 0.08 1.20 -5.91
C PRO A 106 -0.98 1.25 -7.02
N GLN A 107 -1.52 2.43 -7.33
CA GLN A 107 -2.52 2.61 -8.40
C GLN A 107 -1.90 2.80 -9.78
N GLY A 108 -0.59 3.03 -9.85
CA GLY A 108 0.15 3.21 -11.10
C GLY A 108 1.05 4.45 -11.12
N SER A 109 1.49 4.77 -12.33
CA SER A 109 2.43 5.86 -12.61
C SER A 109 1.73 7.20 -12.69
N TRP A 110 2.24 8.17 -11.96
CA TRP A 110 1.74 9.54 -11.91
C TRP A 110 2.71 10.48 -12.60
N THR A 111 2.19 11.27 -13.54
CA THR A 111 2.97 12.22 -14.33
C THR A 111 2.21 13.54 -14.50
N PHE A 112 2.92 14.55 -14.98
CA PHE A 112 2.29 15.77 -15.49
C PHE A 112 2.00 15.65 -16.99
N GLY A 113 0.88 16.24 -17.41
CA GLY A 113 0.49 16.43 -18.79
C GLY A 113 0.70 17.87 -19.26
N THR A 114 -0.18 18.34 -20.14
CA THR A 114 -0.13 19.70 -20.68
C THR A 114 -0.30 20.75 -19.58
N GLN A 115 0.41 21.86 -19.71
CA GLN A 115 0.25 23.00 -18.83
C GLN A 115 -1.15 23.60 -18.97
N SER A 116 -1.76 23.95 -17.84
CA SER A 116 -3.04 24.64 -17.82
C SER A 116 -2.90 26.08 -18.32
N THR A 117 -3.74 26.47 -19.29
CA THR A 117 -3.80 27.84 -19.78
C THR A 117 -4.53 28.78 -18.81
N ALA A 118 -5.47 28.26 -18.03
CA ALA A 118 -6.20 29.02 -17.01
C ALA A 118 -5.37 29.26 -15.74
N THR A 119 -4.40 28.39 -15.47
CA THR A 119 -3.62 28.40 -14.24
C THR A 119 -2.14 28.16 -14.55
N PRO A 120 -1.42 29.17 -15.09
CA PRO A 120 -0.01 29.05 -15.41
C PRO A 120 0.81 28.56 -14.21
N GLY A 121 1.76 27.66 -14.46
CA GLY A 121 2.54 27.01 -13.40
C GLY A 121 1.89 25.75 -12.81
N ASN A 122 0.72 25.34 -13.29
CA ASN A 122 0.15 24.02 -13.02
C ASN A 122 -0.02 23.20 -14.31
N TRP A 123 0.06 21.89 -14.18
CA TRP A 123 -0.09 20.94 -15.28
C TRP A 123 -1.18 19.93 -14.96
N ALA A 124 -1.82 19.38 -15.99
CA ALA A 124 -2.75 18.26 -15.83
C ALA A 124 -2.05 17.12 -15.06
N ILE A 125 -2.75 16.51 -14.11
CA ILE A 125 -2.26 15.36 -13.37
C ILE A 125 -2.77 14.10 -14.07
N LEU A 126 -1.84 13.25 -14.48
CA LEU A 126 -2.12 12.03 -15.22
C LEU A 126 -1.85 10.80 -14.34
N LEU A 127 -2.76 9.83 -14.39
CA LEU A 127 -2.56 8.48 -13.88
C LEU A 127 -2.46 7.52 -15.07
N ASN A 128 -1.34 6.82 -15.20
CA ASN A 128 -1.05 5.92 -16.31
C ASN A 128 -1.26 6.58 -17.69
N GLY A 129 -0.91 7.88 -17.79
CA GLY A 129 -1.07 8.68 -19.01
C GLY A 129 -2.48 9.25 -19.23
N VAL A 130 -3.46 8.94 -18.38
CA VAL A 130 -4.84 9.42 -18.49
C VAL A 130 -5.07 10.57 -17.50
N ALA A 131 -5.66 11.67 -17.99
CA ALA A 131 -5.94 12.85 -17.17
C ALA A 131 -6.99 12.58 -16.09
N THR A 132 -6.69 13.01 -14.86
CA THR A 132 -7.59 12.88 -13.70
C THR A 132 -8.58 14.04 -13.54
N GLY A 133 -8.59 14.97 -14.50
CA GLY A 133 -9.40 16.19 -14.44
C GLY A 133 -8.87 17.28 -13.50
N ASN A 134 -7.74 17.05 -12.84
CA ASN A 134 -7.12 17.99 -11.89
C ASN A 134 -5.79 18.53 -12.42
N THR A 135 -5.39 19.70 -11.91
CA THR A 135 -4.09 20.32 -12.23
C THR A 135 -3.33 20.67 -10.95
N GLY A 136 -2.00 20.55 -11.00
CA GLY A 136 -1.14 20.84 -9.85
C GLY A 136 0.26 21.27 -10.27
N SER A 137 1.01 21.79 -9.29
CA SER A 137 2.40 22.23 -9.44
C SER A 137 3.41 21.23 -8.88
N VAL A 138 2.93 20.31 -8.02
CA VAL A 138 3.71 19.30 -7.31
C VAL A 138 2.89 18.01 -7.26
N ILE A 139 3.53 16.85 -7.47
CA ILE A 139 3.00 15.54 -7.09
C ILE A 139 4.02 14.92 -6.13
N GLU A 140 3.54 14.39 -5.00
CA GLU A 140 4.36 13.78 -3.95
C GLU A 140 3.80 12.42 -3.54
N ILE A 141 4.69 11.46 -3.30
CA ILE A 141 4.36 10.19 -2.66
C ILE A 141 4.71 10.27 -1.18
N ALA A 142 3.78 9.93 -0.31
CA ALA A 142 3.98 9.97 1.14
C ALA A 142 3.07 8.96 1.87
N HIS A 143 3.34 8.73 3.16
CA HIS A 143 2.52 7.91 4.04
C HIS A 143 2.24 6.50 3.52
N GLY A 144 3.27 5.78 3.11
CA GLY A 144 3.17 4.40 2.62
C GLY A 144 2.69 4.31 1.17
N GLY A 145 3.14 5.21 0.30
CA GLY A 145 2.81 5.18 -1.12
C GLY A 145 1.53 5.92 -1.52
N ASN A 146 0.92 6.71 -0.61
CA ASN A 146 -0.23 7.55 -0.95
C ASN A 146 0.20 8.74 -1.81
N VAL A 147 -0.70 9.19 -2.69
CA VAL A 147 -0.39 10.25 -3.66
C VAL A 147 -1.02 11.56 -3.23
N TYR A 148 -0.22 12.61 -3.25
CA TYR A 148 -0.63 13.98 -2.96
C TYR A 148 -0.29 14.89 -4.14
N TYR A 149 -1.09 15.93 -4.34
CA TYR A 149 -0.69 17.04 -5.22
C TYR A 149 -0.95 18.40 -4.58
N LYS A 150 -0.17 19.39 -5.01
CA LYS A 150 -0.35 20.79 -4.62
C LYS A 150 -1.05 21.57 -5.73
N GLY A 151 -2.27 22.02 -5.46
CA GLY A 151 -3.08 22.80 -6.38
C GLY A 151 -2.68 24.28 -6.44
N ILE A 152 -3.43 25.05 -7.24
CA ILE A 152 -3.13 26.47 -7.55
C ILE A 152 -3.04 27.40 -6.34
N SER A 153 -3.86 27.18 -5.31
CA SER A 153 -3.89 27.99 -4.09
C SER A 153 -2.83 27.56 -3.06
N GLY A 154 -1.90 26.69 -3.46
CA GLY A 154 -0.98 26.02 -2.55
C GLY A 154 -1.65 24.98 -1.64
N THR A 155 -2.94 24.71 -1.85
CA THR A 155 -3.71 23.68 -1.15
C THR A 155 -3.28 22.29 -1.60
N TRP A 156 -3.17 21.38 -0.64
CA TRP A 156 -2.85 19.98 -0.89
C TRP A 156 -4.10 19.11 -0.99
N TYR A 157 -4.00 18.08 -1.81
CA TYR A 157 -5.05 17.09 -2.03
C TYR A 157 -4.44 15.71 -2.02
N GLN A 158 -5.11 14.76 -1.37
CA GLN A 158 -4.75 13.35 -1.34
C GLN A 158 -5.64 12.56 -2.29
N PHE A 159 -5.05 11.64 -3.05
CA PHE A 159 -5.80 10.68 -3.83
C PHE A 159 -6.30 9.57 -2.92
N VAL A 160 -7.61 9.35 -2.90
CA VAL A 160 -8.23 8.20 -2.26
C VAL A 160 -8.77 7.28 -3.35
N PRO A 161 -8.15 6.11 -3.56
CA PRO A 161 -8.65 5.15 -4.54
C PRO A 161 -10.07 4.68 -4.20
N ASN A 162 -10.90 4.54 -5.23
CA ASN A 162 -12.18 3.86 -5.17
C ASN A 162 -12.27 2.89 -6.35
N TYR A 163 -13.29 2.03 -6.40
CA TYR A 163 -13.42 0.97 -7.42
C TYR A 163 -13.52 1.46 -8.88
N VAL A 164 -13.67 2.77 -9.16
CA VAL A 164 -13.99 3.27 -10.51
C VAL A 164 -12.96 4.26 -11.05
N THR A 165 -12.53 5.26 -10.26
CA THR A 165 -11.57 6.30 -10.70
C THR A 165 -10.75 6.97 -9.58
N GLY A 166 -11.07 6.69 -8.30
CA GLY A 166 -10.58 7.43 -7.13
C GLY A 166 -11.12 8.86 -7.04
N VAL A 167 -10.92 9.50 -5.88
CA VAL A 167 -11.35 10.87 -5.57
C VAL A 167 -10.21 11.64 -4.92
N TRP A 168 -10.07 12.92 -5.26
CA TRP A 168 -9.15 13.82 -4.59
C TRP A 168 -9.83 14.50 -3.40
N ILE A 169 -9.28 14.30 -2.21
CA ILE A 169 -9.78 14.90 -0.97
C ILE A 169 -8.84 16.03 -0.57
N LYS A 170 -9.40 17.21 -0.30
CA LYS A 170 -8.63 18.37 0.19
C LYS A 170 -8.06 18.06 1.57
N GLY A 171 -6.77 18.32 1.77
CA GLY A 171 -6.06 18.04 3.01
C GLY A 171 -4.96 19.06 3.32
N SER A 172 -4.10 18.69 4.26
CA SER A 172 -2.85 19.39 4.56
C SER A 172 -1.72 18.89 3.67
N ALA A 173 -0.55 19.54 3.78
CA ALA A 173 0.68 18.96 3.25
C ALA A 173 0.88 17.55 3.83
N PRO A 174 1.45 16.62 3.05
CA PRO A 174 1.91 15.33 3.55
C PRO A 174 2.97 15.49 4.65
#